data_AF-L0JQU1-F1
#
_entry.id   AF-L0JQU1-F1
#
_cell.length_a   1.000
_cell.length_b   1.000
_cell.length_c   1.000
_cell.angle_alpha   90.00
_cell.angle_beta   90.00
_cell.angle_gamma   90.00
#
_symmetry.space_group_name_H-M   'P 1'
#
loop_
_entity.id
_entity.type
_entity.pdbx_description
1 polymer ?
#
loop_
_entity_poly.entity_id
_entity_poly.type
_entity_poly.pdbx_seq_one_letter_code
_entity_poly.pdbx_strand_id
1 'polypeptide(L)'
;MGAPGQLYAAIIGVLLLVALGVSVPVLVGIARDGLERHRKRRAGKLERDTDDEEFDRRPPGAFEADTADRTRVTCRRCGAENDAEFTYCRRCTTPL
;
A
#
# COMPACT_ATOMS: atom_id res chain seq x y z
N MET A 1 -23.21 -27.48 -32.84
CA MET A 1 -21.78 -27.65 -32.52
C MET A 1 -21.13 -26.27 -32.54
N GLY A 2 -20.58 -25.78 -31.42
CA GLY A 2 -19.87 -24.50 -31.41
C GLY A 2 -18.63 -24.57 -32.30
N ALA A 3 -18.39 -23.54 -33.10
CA ALA A 3 -17.16 -23.47 -33.89
C ALA A 3 -15.96 -23.54 -32.93
N PRO A 4 -14.85 -24.22 -33.29
CA PRO A 4 -13.68 -24.35 -32.40
C PRO A 4 -13.19 -22.99 -31.87
N GLY A 5 -13.34 -21.91 -32.66
CA GLY A 5 -13.07 -20.54 -32.23
C GLY A 5 -13.89 -20.06 -31.02
N GLN A 6 -15.16 -20.48 -30.88
CA GLN A 6 -15.99 -20.13 -29.72
C GLN A 6 -15.53 -20.85 -28.45
N LEU A 7 -15.07 -22.09 -28.56
CA LEU A 7 -14.47 -22.84 -27.46
C LEU A 7 -13.18 -22.17 -26.98
N TYR A 8 -12.29 -21.78 -27.90
CA TYR A 8 -11.07 -21.04 -27.53
C TYR A 8 -11.38 -19.70 -26.89
N ALA A 9 -12.32 -18.92 -27.43
CA ALA A 9 -12.71 -17.65 -26.84
C ALA A 9 -13.27 -17.84 -25.42
N ALA A 10 -14.10 -18.86 -25.19
CA ALA A 10 -14.63 -19.18 -23.86
C ALA A 10 -13.51 -19.58 -22.89
N ILE A 11 -12.59 -20.45 -23.31
CA ILE A 11 -11.45 -20.89 -22.48
C ILE A 11 -10.56 -19.70 -22.11
N ILE A 12 -10.20 -18.86 -23.09
CA ILE A 12 -9.37 -17.67 -22.85
C ILE A 12 -10.11 -16.70 -21.91
N GLY A 13 -11.40 -16.48 -22.12
CA GLY A 13 -12.22 -15.64 -21.24
C GLY A 13 -12.20 -16.13 -19.79
N VAL A 14 -12.39 -17.44 -19.58
CA VAL A 14 -12.31 -18.04 -18.24
C VAL A 14 -10.92 -17.88 -17.64
N LEU A 15 -9.85 -18.12 -18.40
CA LEU A 15 -8.47 -17.94 -17.92
C LEU A 15 -8.18 -16.50 -17.51
N LEU A 16 -8.64 -15.52 -18.29
CA LEU A 16 -8.50 -14.10 -17.96
C LEU A 16 -9.25 -13.74 -16.68
N LEU A 17 -10.48 -14.25 -16.51
CA LEU A 17 -11.26 -14.02 -15.30
C LEU A 17 -10.61 -14.65 -14.07
N VAL A 18 -10.02 -15.85 -14.20
CA VAL A 18 -9.25 -16.49 -13.12
C VAL A 18 -8.01 -15.66 -12.77
N ALA A 19 -7.26 -15.19 -13.76
CA ALA A 19 -6.10 -14.33 -13.53
C ALA A 19 -6.47 -13.00 -12.85
N LEU A 20 -7.60 -12.40 -13.23
CA LEU A 20 -8.18 -11.23 -12.55
C LEU A 20 -8.58 -11.56 -11.12
N GLY A 21 -9.30 -12.66 -10.91
CA GLY A 21 -9.75 -13.10 -9.58
C GLY A 21 -8.59 -13.32 -8.60
N VAL A 22 -7.46 -13.87 -9.08
CA VAL A 22 -6.26 -14.09 -8.25
C VAL A 22 -5.52 -12.78 -7.95
N SER A 23 -5.52 -11.81 -8.86
CA SER A 23 -4.81 -10.53 -8.69
C SER A 23 -5.58 -9.48 -7.87
N VAL A 24 -6.91 -9.50 -7.90
CA VAL A 24 -7.79 -8.59 -7.13
C VAL A 24 -7.49 -8.57 -5.62
N PRO A 25 -7.38 -9.69 -4.88
CA PRO A 25 -7.17 -9.64 -3.43
C PRO A 25 -5.83 -9.01 -3.04
N VAL A 26 -4.78 -9.20 -3.85
CA VAL A 26 -3.47 -8.56 -3.64
C VAL A 26 -3.61 -7.04 -3.78
N LEU A 27 -4.30 -6.58 -4.83
CA LEU A 27 -4.56 -5.15 -5.07
C LEU A 27 -5.44 -4.53 -3.99
N VAL A 28 -6.45 -5.25 -3.50
CA VAL A 28 -7.33 -4.78 -2.41
C VAL A 28 -6.55 -4.64 -1.10
N GLY A 29 -5.63 -5.55 -0.79
CA GLY A 29 -4.74 -5.43 0.37
C GLY A 29 -3.90 -4.15 0.30
N ILE A 30 -3.25 -3.93 -0.84
CA ILE A 30 -2.45 -2.71 -1.11
C ILE A 30 -3.31 -1.44 -0.94
N ALA A 31 -4.50 -1.43 -1.53
CA ALA A 31 -5.40 -0.29 -1.50
C ALA A 31 -5.95 0.00 -0.09
N ARG A 32 -6.26 -1.04 0.70
CA ARG A 32 -6.70 -0.89 2.10
C ARG A 32 -5.62 -0.26 2.97
N ASP A 33 -4.39 -0.74 2.88
CA ASP A 33 -3.25 -0.17 3.61
C ASP A 33 -2.98 1.30 3.20
N GLY A 34 -3.17 1.62 1.92
CA GLY A 34 -3.08 2.99 1.42
C GLY A 34 -4.20 3.89 1.95
N LEU A 35 -5.45 3.40 1.93
CA LEU A 35 -6.63 4.14 2.35
C LEU A 35 -6.65 4.39 3.86
N GLU A 36 -6.25 3.40 4.65
CA GLU A 36 -6.20 3.54 6.11
C GLU A 36 -5.19 4.61 6.52
N ARG A 37 -4.04 4.68 5.86
CA ARG A 37 -3.07 5.77 6.06
C ARG A 37 -3.56 7.11 5.56
N HIS A 38 -4.23 7.15 4.40
CA HIS A 38 -4.81 8.40 3.90
C HIS A 38 -5.87 8.94 4.87
N ARG A 39 -6.64 8.05 5.51
CA ARG A 39 -7.58 8.41 6.58
C ARG A 39 -6.86 8.93 7.83
N LYS A 40 -5.80 8.26 8.30
CA LYS A 40 -4.97 8.73 9.43
C LYS A 40 -4.33 10.09 9.15
N ARG A 41 -3.83 10.33 7.92
CA ARG A 41 -3.29 11.64 7.50
C ARG A 41 -4.36 12.72 7.42
N ARG A 42 -5.58 12.41 6.96
CA ARG A 42 -6.70 13.37 6.98
C ARG A 42 -7.17 13.67 8.40
N ALA A 43 -7.23 12.67 9.27
CA ALA A 43 -7.60 12.84 10.67
C ALA A 43 -6.55 13.69 11.42
N GLY A 44 -5.27 13.36 11.30
CA GLY A 44 -4.19 14.14 11.92
C GLY A 44 -4.02 15.55 11.33
N LYS A 45 -4.44 15.77 10.07
CA LYS A 45 -4.51 17.13 9.50
C LYS A 45 -5.67 17.94 10.07
N LEU A 46 -6.83 17.30 10.32
CA LEU A 46 -7.99 17.90 10.97
C LEU A 46 -7.72 18.21 12.45
N GLU A 47 -7.03 17.33 13.18
CA GLU A 47 -6.57 17.57 14.55
C GLU A 47 -5.53 18.70 14.61
N ARG A 48 -4.57 18.74 13.67
CA ARG A 48 -3.60 19.84 13.62
C ARG A 48 -4.23 21.21 13.31
N ASP A 49 -5.19 21.28 12.38
CA ASP A 49 -5.94 22.52 12.11
C ASP A 49 -6.82 22.94 13.31
N THR A 50 -7.15 22.03 14.23
CA THR A 50 -7.91 22.35 15.47
C THR A 50 -7.01 22.64 16.67
N ASP A 51 -5.79 22.11 16.72
CA ASP A 51 -4.78 22.41 17.75
C ASP A 51 -3.96 23.68 17.42
N ASP A 52 -3.83 24.07 16.15
CA ASP A 52 -3.04 25.23 15.71
C ASP A 52 -3.72 26.59 16.05
N GLU A 53 -4.94 26.63 16.60
CA GLU A 53 -5.54 27.86 17.15
C GLU A 53 -5.13 28.17 18.62
N GLU A 54 -4.45 27.27 19.35
CA GLU A 54 -4.15 27.49 20.79
C GLU A 54 -2.69 27.32 21.25
N PHE A 55 -1.66 27.12 20.39
CA PHE A 55 -0.28 27.06 20.93
C PHE A 55 0.80 27.84 20.16
N ASP A 56 1.17 28.94 20.80
CA ASP A 56 2.31 29.83 20.60
C ASP A 56 3.64 29.08 20.35
N ARG A 57 4.22 29.33 19.16
CA ARG A 57 5.66 29.62 18.92
C ARG A 57 6.71 28.84 19.75
N ARG A 58 7.19 27.69 19.22
CA ARG A 58 8.58 27.21 19.45
C ARG A 58 9.07 26.25 18.36
N PRO A 59 10.23 26.47 17.72
CA PRO A 59 10.79 25.51 16.75
C PRO A 59 11.55 24.40 17.48
N PRO A 60 11.24 23.11 17.28
CA PRO A 60 12.12 22.04 17.73
C PRO A 60 13.18 21.82 16.66
N GLY A 61 14.36 22.40 16.89
CA GLY A 61 15.59 21.94 16.29
C GLY A 61 16.11 20.69 16.99
N ALA A 62 16.81 19.86 16.21
CA ALA A 62 17.60 18.68 16.59
C ALA A 62 16.80 17.46 17.08
N PHE A 63 16.89 16.37 16.31
CA PHE A 63 16.76 14.93 16.67
C PHE A 63 16.02 14.05 15.63
N GLU A 64 15.83 14.50 14.38
CA GLU A 64 15.17 13.68 13.33
C GLU A 64 16.09 12.73 12.53
N ALA A 65 17.22 12.27 13.10
CA ALA A 65 18.17 11.41 12.37
C ALA A 65 18.14 9.92 12.76
N ASP A 66 17.49 9.52 13.86
CA ASP A 66 17.59 8.13 14.38
C ASP A 66 16.26 7.32 14.37
N THR A 67 15.13 7.96 14.07
CA THR A 67 13.82 7.28 13.99
C THR A 67 13.49 6.81 12.58
N ALA A 68 14.08 7.41 11.54
CA ALA A 68 13.79 7.06 10.15
C ALA A 68 14.42 5.72 9.69
N ASP A 69 15.46 5.25 10.37
CA ASP A 69 16.11 3.97 10.07
C ASP A 69 15.37 2.78 10.73
N ARG A 70 14.78 3.00 11.91
CA ARG A 70 13.97 2.00 12.63
C ARG A 70 12.60 1.72 12.01
N THR A 71 12.15 2.58 11.10
CA THR A 71 10.88 2.43 10.39
C THR A 71 11.06 1.90 8.97
N ARG A 72 12.21 1.30 8.64
CA ARG A 72 12.41 0.65 7.33
C ARG A 72 12.64 -0.85 7.46
N VAL A 73 11.94 -1.63 6.64
CA VAL A 73 12.06 -3.08 6.50
C VAL A 73 12.53 -3.41 5.10
N THR A 74 13.58 -4.22 4.99
CA THR A 74 14.13 -4.67 3.71
C THR A 74 13.43 -5.94 3.23
N CYS A 75 13.01 -5.94 1.97
CA CYS A 75 12.38 -7.10 1.37
C CYS A 75 13.41 -8.20 1.10
N ARG A 76 13.19 -9.38 1.68
CA ARG A 76 14.08 -10.55 1.49
C ARG A 76 14.15 -11.07 0.05
N ARG A 77 13.17 -10.74 -0.81
CA ARG A 77 13.09 -11.22 -2.19
C ARG A 77 13.87 -10.35 -3.18
N CYS A 78 13.82 -9.03 -3.00
CA CYS A 78 14.32 -8.09 -3.99
C CYS A 78 15.18 -6.96 -3.41
N GLY A 79 15.48 -7.01 -2.12
CA GLY A 79 16.37 -6.07 -1.43
C GLY A 79 15.83 -4.65 -1.29
N ALA A 80 14.60 -4.38 -1.75
CA ALA A 80 14.01 -3.06 -1.68
C ALA A 80 13.76 -2.66 -0.21
N GLU A 81 14.14 -1.43 0.15
CA GLU A 81 13.70 -0.80 1.38
C GLU A 81 12.21 -0.48 1.29
N ASN A 82 11.47 -0.89 2.31
CA ASN A 82 10.07 -0.56 2.50
C ASN A 82 9.92 0.12 3.85
N ASP A 83 8.87 0.90 3.99
CA ASP A 83 8.50 1.45 5.28
C ASP A 83 7.89 0.31 6.14
N ALA A 84 8.27 0.24 7.41
CA ALA A 84 7.87 -0.79 8.39
C ALA A 84 6.37 -0.78 8.66
N GLU A 85 5.68 0.31 8.32
CA GLU A 85 4.23 0.36 8.34
C GLU A 85 3.59 -0.55 7.27
N PHE A 86 4.34 -1.02 6.26
CA PHE A 86 3.83 -1.91 5.22
C PHE A 86 4.05 -3.38 5.63
N THR A 87 3.05 -4.22 5.38
CA THR A 87 3.15 -5.68 5.56
C THR A 87 3.63 -6.41 4.30
N TYR A 88 3.78 -5.69 3.18
CA TYR A 88 4.20 -6.20 1.89
C TYR A 88 5.20 -5.26 1.19
N CYS A 89 6.00 -5.82 0.29
CA CYS A 89 6.99 -5.09 -0.48
C CYS A 89 6.31 -4.35 -1.64
N ARG A 90 6.48 -3.04 -1.75
CA ARG A 90 5.86 -2.22 -2.81
C ARG A 90 6.36 -2.57 -4.22
N ARG A 91 7.57 -3.11 -4.35
CA ARG A 91 8.16 -3.49 -5.64
C ARG A 91 7.77 -4.90 -6.08
N CYS A 92 7.65 -5.80 -5.12
CA CYS A 92 7.53 -7.24 -5.36
C CYS A 92 6.13 -7.78 -5.04
N THR A 93 5.30 -6.99 -4.37
CA THR A 93 3.94 -7.32 -3.91
C THR A 93 3.85 -8.60 -3.09
N THR A 94 4.98 -9.02 -2.51
CA THR A 94 5.09 -10.16 -1.59
C THR A 94 5.09 -9.67 -0.15
N PRO A 95 4.71 -10.52 0.83
CA PRO A 95 4.91 -10.21 2.25
C PRO A 95 6.36 -9.80 2.54
N LEU A 96 6.55 -8.85 3.46
CA LEU A 96 7.87 -8.37 3.91
C LEU A 96 8.54 -9.34 4.88
#